data_AF-A0AAF5PHS2-F1
#
_entry.id   AF-A0AAF5PHS2-F1
#
_cell.length_a   1.000
_cell.length_b   1.000
_cell.length_c   1.000
_cell.angle_alpha   90.00
_cell.angle_beta   90.00
_cell.angle_gamma   90.00
#
_symmetry.space_group_name_H-M   'P 1'
#
loop_
_entity.id
_entity.type
_entity.pdbx_description
1 polymer ?
#
loop_
_entity_poly.entity_id
_entity_poly.type
_entity_poly.pdbx_seq_one_letter_code
_entity_poly.pdbx_strand_id
1 'polypeptide(L)'
;MHLPSIFAYLLPISTTVVCAVKCYCTDDHCIPYGVCESTICLVGIVKSSNSVIRTCGTEMIGCRRNVGRWLHLCACDKPLCNTFSYLRSSAKREDEVPSGDSLIFSRIHSVDSNPSHPEPDAPLSTRTSFLTILLVGVPLAVGATTVVVVAFNYYCHLC
;
A
#
# COMPACT_ATOMS: atom_id res chain seq x y z
N MET A 1 -14.20 -67.91 1.00
CA MET A 1 -14.12 -66.67 1.80
C MET A 1 -13.12 -65.75 1.13
N HIS A 2 -13.58 -64.83 0.27
CA HIS A 2 -12.71 -63.82 -0.37
C HIS A 2 -13.33 -62.44 -0.09
N LEU A 3 -12.65 -61.65 0.74
CA LEU A 3 -12.86 -60.21 0.85
C LEU A 3 -11.79 -59.52 -0.03
N PRO A 4 -12.15 -58.61 -0.96
CA PRO A 4 -11.18 -57.73 -1.56
C PRO A 4 -10.98 -56.52 -0.63
N SER A 5 -9.73 -56.29 -0.25
CA SER A 5 -9.29 -55.11 0.50
C SER A 5 -9.30 -53.90 -0.42
N ILE A 6 -10.26 -52.99 -0.22
CA ILE A 6 -10.33 -51.71 -0.92
C ILE A 6 -9.44 -50.72 -0.15
N PHE A 7 -8.19 -50.59 -0.59
CA PHE A 7 -7.30 -49.54 -0.11
C PHE A 7 -7.73 -48.20 -0.74
N ALA A 8 -8.56 -47.45 -0.01
CA ALA A 8 -8.96 -46.10 -0.39
C ALA A 8 -7.76 -45.15 -0.23
N TYR A 9 -7.09 -44.83 -1.33
CA TYR A 9 -6.09 -43.77 -1.37
C TYR A 9 -6.78 -42.41 -1.22
N LEU A 10 -6.78 -41.86 0.00
CA LEU A 10 -7.11 -40.46 0.26
C LEU A 10 -5.94 -39.59 -0.21
N LEU A 11 -6.02 -39.08 -1.44
CA LEU A 11 -5.17 -37.97 -1.88
C LEU A 11 -5.61 -36.69 -1.15
N PRO A 12 -4.72 -35.98 -0.43
CA PRO A 12 -5.05 -34.68 0.11
C PRO A 12 -5.24 -33.70 -1.06
N ILE A 13 -6.45 -33.17 -1.19
CA ILE A 13 -6.74 -32.07 -2.12
C ILE A 13 -6.09 -30.82 -1.50
N SER A 14 -4.88 -30.47 -1.94
CA SER A 14 -4.26 -29.20 -1.60
C SER A 14 -5.07 -28.07 -2.23
N THR A 15 -6.06 -27.55 -1.51
CA THR A 15 -6.75 -26.32 -1.90
C THR A 15 -5.77 -25.15 -1.70
N THR A 16 -5.17 -24.66 -2.79
CA THR A 16 -4.43 -23.41 -2.77
C THR A 16 -5.43 -22.29 -2.50
N VAL A 17 -5.44 -21.75 -1.28
CA VAL A 17 -6.24 -20.58 -0.93
C VAL A 17 -5.63 -19.38 -1.64
N VAL A 18 -6.23 -18.96 -2.75
CA VAL A 18 -5.85 -17.74 -3.43
C VAL A 18 -6.59 -16.59 -2.74
N CYS A 19 -5.90 -15.84 -1.89
CA CYS A 19 -6.50 -14.66 -1.25
C CYS A 19 -6.76 -13.58 -2.30
N ALA A 20 -8.02 -13.18 -2.42
CA ALA A 20 -8.38 -12.00 -3.20
C ALA A 20 -7.87 -10.73 -2.48
N VAL A 21 -7.27 -9.81 -3.24
CA VAL A 21 -6.84 -8.50 -2.79
C VAL A 21 -7.70 -7.41 -3.41
N LYS A 22 -7.96 -6.38 -2.61
CA LYS A 22 -8.74 -5.21 -3.03
C LYS A 22 -7.86 -4.22 -3.77
N CYS A 23 -8.29 -3.74 -4.93
CA CYS A 23 -7.55 -2.83 -5.80
C CYS A 23 -8.34 -1.53 -6.04
N TYR A 24 -7.64 -0.41 -6.27
CA TYR A 24 -8.31 0.77 -6.83
C TYR A 24 -8.74 0.47 -8.26
N CYS A 25 -9.92 0.94 -8.64
CA CYS A 25 -10.42 0.76 -9.98
C CYS A 25 -11.03 2.05 -10.54
N THR A 26 -10.58 2.42 -11.73
CA THR A 26 -11.06 3.58 -12.48
C THR A 26 -11.68 3.18 -13.82
N ASP A 27 -11.90 1.88 -14.02
CA ASP A 27 -12.61 1.33 -15.16
C ASP A 27 -14.13 1.50 -14.96
N ASP A 28 -14.88 1.60 -16.05
CA ASP A 28 -16.33 1.82 -16.04
C ASP A 28 -17.06 0.67 -15.32
N HIS A 29 -16.47 -0.53 -15.32
CA HIS A 29 -16.97 -1.73 -14.65
C HIS A 29 -16.94 -1.65 -13.11
N CYS A 30 -16.32 -0.61 -12.54
CA CYS A 30 -16.09 -0.50 -11.10
C CYS A 30 -16.94 0.59 -10.41
N ILE A 31 -17.93 1.14 -11.10
CA ILE A 31 -18.89 2.11 -10.57
C ILE A 31 -19.97 1.35 -9.76
N PRO A 32 -20.38 1.81 -8.56
CA PRO A 32 -20.04 3.08 -7.92
C PRO A 32 -18.86 3.02 -6.93
N TYR A 33 -18.32 1.83 -6.64
CA TYR A 33 -17.43 1.64 -5.50
C TYR A 33 -15.98 2.05 -5.74
N GLY A 34 -15.56 2.21 -7.00
CA GLY A 34 -14.19 2.61 -7.37
C GLY A 34 -13.12 1.59 -6.97
N VAL A 35 -13.53 0.35 -6.72
CA VAL A 35 -12.69 -0.75 -6.25
C VAL A 35 -13.13 -2.07 -6.85
N CYS A 36 -12.19 -2.99 -7.00
CA CYS A 36 -12.42 -4.37 -7.46
C CYS A 36 -11.58 -5.35 -6.63
N GLU A 37 -11.89 -6.64 -6.68
CA GLU A 37 -11.15 -7.70 -5.98
C GLU A 37 -10.61 -8.73 -6.97
N SER A 38 -9.33 -9.08 -6.86
CA SER A 38 -8.67 -10.09 -7.68
C SER A 38 -7.37 -10.57 -7.04
N THR A 39 -6.62 -11.45 -7.72
CA THR A 39 -5.31 -11.93 -7.26
C THR A 39 -4.23 -10.85 -7.32
N ILE A 40 -4.36 -9.90 -8.27
CA ILE A 40 -3.41 -8.80 -8.45
C ILE A 40 -4.12 -7.49 -8.82
N CYS A 41 -3.46 -6.38 -8.50
CA CYS A 41 -3.85 -5.04 -8.91
C CYS A 41 -2.97 -4.54 -10.05
N LEU A 42 -3.58 -3.83 -11.00
CA LEU A 42 -2.92 -3.22 -12.14
C LEU A 42 -3.02 -1.70 -12.08
N VAL A 43 -1.95 -1.02 -12.48
CA VAL A 43 -1.94 0.42 -12.75
C VAL A 43 -1.10 0.70 -13.99
N GLY A 44 -1.60 1.56 -14.88
CA GLY A 44 -0.88 1.89 -16.10
C GLY A 44 -1.32 3.19 -16.75
N ILE A 45 -0.54 3.63 -17.74
CA ILE A 45 -0.81 4.81 -18.57
C ILE A 45 -1.19 4.31 -19.96
N VAL A 46 -2.32 4.78 -20.50
CA VAL A 46 -2.76 4.41 -21.86
C VAL A 46 -2.07 5.27 -22.91
N LYS A 47 -1.58 4.65 -24.00
CA LYS A 47 -0.86 5.34 -25.08
C LYS A 47 -1.69 6.43 -25.78
N SER A 48 -2.98 6.18 -25.98
CA SER A 48 -3.85 7.08 -26.77
C SER A 48 -4.26 8.35 -26.03
N SER A 49 -4.41 8.28 -24.70
CA SER A 49 -4.98 9.36 -23.89
C SER A 49 -4.03 9.89 -22.82
N ASN A 50 -2.89 9.22 -22.57
CA ASN A 50 -2.02 9.45 -21.43
C ASN A 50 -2.75 9.43 -20.07
N SER A 51 -3.93 8.82 -20.01
CA SER A 51 -4.70 8.68 -18.79
C SER A 51 -4.17 7.53 -17.95
N VAL A 52 -4.22 7.71 -16.63
CA VAL A 52 -3.89 6.66 -15.67
C VAL A 52 -5.13 5.80 -15.45
N ILE A 53 -5.02 4.51 -15.72
CA ILE A 53 -6.07 3.53 -15.43
C ILE A 53 -5.58 2.59 -14.34
N ARG A 54 -6.47 2.29 -13.41
CA ARG A 54 -6.29 1.32 -12.33
C ARG A 54 -7.38 0.27 -12.45
N THR A 55 -7.03 -1.00 -12.33
CA THR A 55 -7.99 -2.10 -12.44
C THR A 55 -7.44 -3.36 -11.76
N CYS A 56 -8.24 -4.42 -11.78
CA CYS A 56 -7.85 -5.75 -11.34
C CYS A 56 -7.28 -6.57 -12.49
N GLY A 57 -6.37 -7.48 -12.19
CA GLY A 57 -5.82 -8.42 -13.16
C GLY A 57 -5.71 -9.82 -12.58
N THR A 58 -5.28 -10.77 -13.39
CA THR A 58 -5.10 -12.18 -12.97
C THR A 58 -3.66 -12.65 -12.98
N GLU A 59 -2.78 -11.99 -13.76
CA GLU A 59 -1.41 -12.45 -14.02
C GLU A 59 -0.35 -11.43 -13.58
N MET A 60 0.62 -11.87 -12.77
CA MET A 60 1.72 -11.03 -12.27
C MET A 60 2.76 -10.77 -13.36
N ILE A 61 2.47 -9.80 -14.23
CA ILE A 61 3.31 -9.42 -15.38
C ILE A 61 4.51 -8.52 -15.05
N GLY A 62 4.65 -8.12 -13.77
CA GLY A 62 5.63 -7.12 -13.32
C GLY A 62 5.30 -5.71 -13.83
N CYS A 63 6.29 -4.81 -13.79
CA CYS A 63 6.22 -3.58 -14.58
C CYS A 63 6.72 -3.86 -15.98
N ARG A 64 6.07 -3.27 -16.99
CA ARG A 64 6.49 -3.31 -18.38
C ARG A 64 6.13 -2.03 -19.11
N ARG A 65 6.86 -1.75 -20.17
CA ARG A 65 6.63 -0.62 -21.07
C ARG A 65 6.13 -1.07 -22.43
N ASN A 66 5.36 -0.19 -23.07
CA ASN A 66 4.90 -0.33 -24.45
C ASN A 66 4.11 -1.61 -24.76
N VAL A 67 3.48 -2.24 -23.78
CA VAL A 67 2.70 -3.48 -23.94
C VAL A 67 1.26 -3.21 -24.38
N GLY A 68 0.90 -3.63 -25.60
CA GLY A 68 -0.44 -3.42 -26.15
C GLY A 68 -0.85 -1.94 -26.14
N ARG A 69 -1.98 -1.63 -25.50
CA ARG A 69 -2.50 -0.26 -25.33
C ARG A 69 -1.78 0.58 -24.26
N TRP A 70 -0.85 -0.01 -23.51
CA TRP A 70 -0.23 0.61 -22.34
C TRP A 70 1.16 1.15 -22.65
N LEU A 71 1.41 2.40 -22.28
CA LEU A 71 2.72 3.03 -22.30
C LEU A 71 3.58 2.49 -21.15
N HIS A 72 3.00 2.47 -19.94
CA HIS A 72 3.53 1.79 -18.76
C HIS A 72 2.42 0.97 -18.13
N LEU A 73 2.71 -0.24 -17.67
CA LEU A 73 1.77 -1.10 -16.95
C LEU A 73 2.54 -1.81 -15.84
N CYS A 74 2.01 -1.79 -14.62
CA CYS A 74 2.60 -2.43 -13.46
C CYS A 74 1.57 -3.27 -12.71
N ALA A 75 1.99 -4.44 -12.24
CA ALA A 75 1.22 -5.35 -11.40
C ALA A 75 1.77 -5.40 -9.96
N CYS A 76 0.88 -5.47 -8.97
CA CYS A 76 1.23 -5.63 -7.55
C CYS A 76 0.17 -6.45 -6.80
N ASP A 77 0.55 -7.05 -5.68
CA ASP A 77 -0.20 -8.09 -4.96
C ASP A 77 -0.61 -7.69 -3.53
N LYS A 78 -0.39 -6.42 -3.14
CA LYS A 78 -0.82 -5.88 -1.84
C LYS A 78 -2.16 -5.17 -1.97
N PRO A 79 -2.99 -5.14 -0.91
CA PRO A 79 -4.25 -4.40 -0.95
C PRO A 79 -3.99 -2.92 -1.27
N LEU A 80 -4.76 -2.39 -2.23
CA LEU A 80 -4.75 -1.01 -2.70
C LEU A 80 -3.36 -0.51 -3.16
N CYS A 81 -2.50 -1.42 -3.64
CA CYS A 81 -1.13 -1.11 -4.02
C CYS A 81 -0.99 -0.33 -5.32
N ASN A 82 -1.99 -0.39 -6.21
CA ASN A 82 -1.96 0.14 -7.58
C ASN A 82 -2.16 1.67 -7.64
N THR A 83 -1.42 2.38 -6.79
CA THR A 83 -1.37 3.83 -6.72
C THR A 83 -0.52 4.41 -7.85
N PHE A 84 -0.72 5.69 -8.13
CA PHE A 84 0.14 6.40 -9.07
C PHE A 84 1.61 6.54 -8.57
N SER A 85 1.80 6.61 -7.25
CA SER A 85 3.14 6.61 -6.64
C SER A 85 3.89 5.29 -6.89
N TYR A 86 3.17 4.16 -6.79
CA TYR A 86 3.73 2.85 -7.12
C TYR A 86 4.15 2.78 -8.59
N LEU A 87 3.29 3.24 -9.51
CA LEU A 87 3.62 3.29 -10.94
C LEU A 87 4.88 4.11 -11.22
N ARG A 88 4.99 5.33 -10.69
CA ARG A 88 6.15 6.21 -10.91
C ARG A 88 7.45 5.66 -10.35
N SER A 89 7.40 5.15 -9.12
CA SER A 89 8.59 4.59 -8.47
C SER A 89 9.08 3.32 -9.16
N SER A 90 8.16 2.50 -9.69
CA SER A 90 8.51 1.27 -10.37
C SER A 90 8.97 1.50 -11.81
N ALA A 91 8.39 2.48 -12.51
CA ALA A 91 8.86 2.87 -13.84
C ALA A 91 10.32 3.35 -13.83
N LYS A 92 10.75 4.09 -12.80
CA LYS A 92 12.14 4.55 -12.68
C LYS A 92 13.14 3.39 -12.54
N ARG A 93 12.75 2.32 -11.84
CA ARG A 93 13.65 1.17 -11.58
C ARG A 93 13.95 0.33 -12.82
N GLU A 94 13.07 0.35 -13.82
CA GLU A 94 13.32 -0.37 -15.09
C GLU A 94 14.33 0.31 -16.01
N ASP A 95 14.58 1.62 -15.85
CA ASP A 95 15.60 2.33 -16.64
C ASP A 95 17.04 2.04 -16.17
N GLU A 96 17.20 1.47 -14.98
CA GLU A 96 18.51 1.16 -14.40
C GLU A 96 18.93 -0.29 -14.73
N VAL A 97 19.19 -0.55 -16.02
CA VAL A 97 20.09 -1.64 -16.45
C VAL A 97 21.52 -1.08 -16.41
N PRO A 98 22.54 -1.77 -15.85
CA PRO A 98 23.76 -1.12 -15.38
C PRO A 98 24.73 -0.85 -16.53
N SER A 99 24.51 0.23 -17.26
CA SER A 99 25.62 0.95 -17.89
C SER A 99 26.16 1.90 -16.84
N GLY A 100 27.40 1.62 -16.43
CA GLY A 100 28.15 2.45 -15.49
C GLY A 100 28.12 3.93 -15.86
N ASP A 101 28.19 4.75 -14.82
CA ASP A 101 28.16 6.20 -14.82
C ASP A 101 26.78 6.85 -15.03
N SER A 102 26.06 7.07 -13.93
CA SER A 102 25.11 8.17 -13.88
C SER A 102 24.98 8.74 -12.47
N LEU A 103 25.84 9.73 -12.22
CA LEU A 103 25.58 10.99 -11.52
C LEU A 103 24.44 10.96 -10.49
N ILE A 104 24.86 10.86 -9.24
CA ILE A 104 24.04 11.12 -8.05
C ILE A 104 23.53 12.57 -8.14
N PHE A 105 22.28 12.76 -8.55
CA PHE A 105 21.58 14.02 -8.35
C PHE A 105 21.15 14.10 -6.87
N SER A 106 22.11 14.46 -6.02
CA SER A 106 21.83 14.89 -4.66
C SER A 106 21.08 16.23 -4.77
N ARG A 107 19.81 16.25 -4.36
CA ARG A 107 19.09 17.53 -4.25
C ARG A 107 19.81 18.36 -3.19
N ILE A 108 20.58 19.34 -3.65
CA ILE A 108 21.03 20.49 -2.86
C ILE A 108 19.77 21.18 -2.31
N HIS A 109 19.49 20.95 -1.02
CA HIS A 109 18.94 22.01 -0.19
C HIS A 109 20.15 22.89 0.17
N SER A 110 20.31 23.99 -0.55
CA SER A 110 21.25 25.04 -0.19
C SER A 110 20.76 25.69 1.11
N VAL A 111 21.49 25.45 2.20
CA VAL A 111 21.59 26.40 3.31
C VAL A 111 23.09 26.58 3.52
N ASP A 112 23.58 27.70 3.02
CA ASP A 112 24.92 28.20 3.25
C ASP A 112 25.08 28.57 4.73
N SER A 113 26.07 27.99 5.42
CA SER A 113 26.75 28.52 6.63
C SER A 113 27.80 27.53 7.17
N ASN A 114 29.07 27.85 6.88
CA ASN A 114 30.34 27.61 7.59
C ASN A 114 30.44 26.53 8.71
N PRO A 115 31.52 25.72 8.77
CA PRO A 115 31.65 24.60 9.72
C PRO A 115 32.46 25.00 10.97
N SER A 116 31.79 25.15 12.11
CA SER A 116 32.48 25.09 13.41
C SER A 116 31.52 24.76 14.56
N HIS A 117 31.77 23.60 15.18
CA HIS A 117 31.42 23.21 16.55
C HIS A 117 30.00 22.60 16.80
N PRO A 118 29.88 21.60 17.71
CA PRO A 118 28.64 20.85 17.93
C PRO A 118 27.81 21.49 19.04
N GLU A 119 26.50 21.59 18.84
CA GLU A 119 25.56 21.90 19.91
C GLU A 119 24.39 20.90 19.85
N PRO A 120 24.08 20.18 20.95
CA PRO A 120 22.89 19.36 21.04
C PRO A 120 21.66 20.28 21.20
N ASP A 121 20.47 19.72 20.98
CA ASP A 121 19.16 20.38 21.23
C ASP A 121 18.57 21.20 20.05
N ALA A 122 18.35 20.54 18.91
CA ALA A 122 17.34 21.01 17.97
C ALA A 122 15.95 20.46 18.37
N PRO A 123 14.92 21.32 18.58
CA PRO A 123 13.60 20.85 18.98
C PRO A 123 12.96 20.05 17.86
N LEU A 124 12.35 18.91 18.23
CA LEU A 124 11.54 18.07 17.34
C LEU A 124 10.57 18.97 16.55
N SER A 125 10.83 19.11 15.24
CA SER A 125 9.92 19.74 14.28
C SER A 125 8.69 18.87 14.11
N THR A 126 7.82 18.92 15.11
CA THR A 126 6.56 18.19 15.18
C THR A 126 5.54 19.01 14.42
N ARG A 127 5.60 18.96 13.08
CA ARG A 127 4.49 19.43 12.25
C ARG A 127 3.38 18.39 12.31
N THR A 128 2.71 18.28 13.45
CA THR A 128 1.51 17.44 13.60
C THR A 128 0.40 18.02 12.76
N SER A 129 0.02 17.30 11.71
CA SER A 129 -1.12 17.64 10.87
C SER A 129 -2.39 17.70 11.72
N PHE A 130 -3.20 18.75 11.54
CA PHE A 130 -4.49 18.94 12.23
C PHE A 130 -5.40 17.71 12.06
N LEU A 131 -5.27 17.01 10.93
CA LEU A 131 -5.97 15.77 10.61
C LEU A 131 -5.58 14.61 11.54
N THR A 132 -4.32 14.53 11.98
CA THR A 132 -3.86 13.53 12.96
C THR A 132 -4.42 13.83 14.36
N ILE A 133 -4.50 15.10 14.75
CA ILE A 133 -5.11 15.52 16.02
C ILE A 133 -6.60 15.15 16.05
N LEU A 134 -7.33 15.39 14.96
CA LEU A 134 -8.76 15.07 14.86
C LEU A 134 -9.02 13.56 14.82
N LEU A 135 -8.24 12.78 14.07
CA LEU A 135 -8.50 11.34 13.91
C LEU A 135 -7.99 10.50 15.07
N VAL A 136 -6.92 10.92 15.74
CA VAL A 136 -6.27 10.11 16.78
C VAL A 136 -6.44 10.78 18.15
N GLY A 137 -6.15 12.08 18.25
CA GLY A 137 -6.22 12.81 19.52
C GLY A 137 -7.63 12.87 20.11
N VAL A 138 -8.64 13.21 19.29
CA VAL A 138 -10.03 13.33 19.77
C VAL A 138 -10.59 11.99 20.26
N PRO A 139 -10.50 10.87 19.51
CA PRO A 139 -10.99 9.58 20.02
C PRO A 139 -10.24 9.10 21.27
N LEU A 140 -8.92 9.30 21.36
CA LEU A 140 -8.14 8.95 22.55
C LEU A 140 -8.54 9.77 23.78
N ALA A 141 -8.76 11.08 23.63
CA ALA A 141 -9.16 11.95 24.74
C ALA A 141 -10.57 11.62 25.25
N VAL A 142 -11.51 11.34 24.35
CA VAL A 142 -12.88 10.91 24.72
C VAL A 142 -12.85 9.55 25.41
N GLY A 143 -12.05 8.60 24.90
CA GLY A 143 -11.84 7.30 25.53
C GLY A 143 -11.24 7.41 26.95
N ALA A 144 -10.19 8.21 27.13
CA ALA A 144 -9.60 8.41 28.45
C ALA A 144 -10.58 9.06 29.44
N THR A 145 -11.33 10.06 28.99
CA THR A 145 -12.30 10.77 29.85
C THR A 145 -13.44 9.84 30.29
N THR A 146 -13.97 9.01 29.39
CA THR A 146 -15.03 8.05 29.72
C THR A 146 -14.57 6.98 30.71
N VAL A 147 -13.36 6.44 30.56
CA VAL A 147 -12.78 5.48 31.52
C VAL A 147 -12.65 6.11 32.91
N VAL A 148 -12.17 7.36 32.98
CA VAL A 148 -12.04 8.09 34.24
C VAL A 148 -13.40 8.29 34.91
N VAL A 149 -14.41 8.75 34.17
CA VAL A 149 -15.77 8.96 34.73
C VAL A 149 -16.38 7.66 35.23
N VAL A 150 -16.25 6.56 34.48
CA VAL A 150 -16.74 5.24 34.90
C VAL A 150 -16.01 4.75 36.15
N ALA A 151 -14.68 4.91 36.21
CA ALA A 151 -13.90 4.56 37.38
C ALA A 151 -14.33 5.38 38.60
N PHE A 152 -14.43 6.70 38.49
CA PHE A 152 -14.92 7.54 39.58
C PHE A 152 -16.33 7.13 40.04
N ASN A 153 -17.23 6.86 39.10
CA ASN A 153 -18.58 6.39 39.45
C ASN A 153 -18.55 5.04 40.19
N TYR A 154 -17.74 4.09 39.72
CA TYR A 154 -17.59 2.78 40.34
C TYR A 154 -16.93 2.85 41.72
N TYR A 155 -15.86 3.62 41.87
CA TYR A 155 -15.15 3.79 43.15
C TYR A 155 -15.95 4.63 44.16
N CYS A 156 -16.72 5.63 43.72
CA CYS A 156 -17.64 6.36 44.60
C CYS A 156 -18.85 5.53 45.04
N HIS A 157 -19.23 4.49 44.30
CA HIS A 157 -20.30 3.56 44.69
C HIS A 157 -19.80 2.43 45.63
N LEU A 158 -18.47 2.34 45.87
CA LEU A 158 -17.84 1.37 46.75
C LEU A 158 -17.50 1.92 48.15
N CYS A 159 -17.80 3.20 48.41
CA CYS A 159 -17.67 3.84 49.73
C CYS A 159 -19.02 3.94 50.44
#